data_AF-A0A5C6PQN3-F1
#
_entry.id   AF-A0A5C6PQN3-F1
#
_cell.length_a   1.000
_cell.length_b   1.000
_cell.length_c   1.000
_cell.angle_alpha   90.00
_cell.angle_beta   90.00
_cell.angle_gamma   90.00
#
_symmetry.space_group_name_H-M   'P 1'
#
loop_
_entity.id
_entity.type
_entity.pdbx_description
1 polymer ?
#
loop_
_entity_poly.entity_id
_entity_poly.type
_entity_poly.pdbx_seq_one_letter_code
_entity_poly.pdbx_strand_id
1 'polypeptide(L)'
;MERRYIEVERWLYQLIIFPLSGINFFLNIFYIHCLISNRQKLRQPLKLLLCFLIGCSAAFSIHLALWSPILVEMEGSSIPHHFFWMMIIFFTHSSMTCSGWMSIYAYVKVVPSKRALLIWIKRNIKSVVYLFFFSQETLIIFEASLKISTLVLEYRIIEGANSTSNGLRDSGLEVGSAVVLIFLKVHLLSCIAMIGMCNFSMAHYLLKHIKSITREGFSTSGIHDQMQIVISEFFQGAFFLMCSILYFVDTFSFQYSSHFFFGSLMALTITLLYMTGTTASLFIGQVIFRQGAVGLWKWLTAPCCANI
;
A
#
# COMPACT_ATOMS: atom_id res chain seq x y z
N MET A 1 -32.85 15.05 -6.85
CA MET A 1 -31.39 15.28 -6.88
C MET A 1 -30.63 14.00 -6.55
N GLU A 2 -31.06 13.26 -5.54
CA GLU A 2 -30.49 11.99 -5.07
C GLU A 2 -30.28 10.92 -6.16
N ARG A 3 -31.29 10.67 -7.00
CA ARG A 3 -31.20 9.69 -8.11
C ARG A 3 -30.11 10.03 -9.15
N ARG A 4 -29.85 11.33 -9.36
CA ARG A 4 -28.80 11.83 -10.28
C ARG A 4 -27.40 11.65 -9.69
N TYR A 5 -27.27 11.71 -8.35
CA TYR A 5 -26.00 11.52 -7.65
C TYR A 5 -25.56 10.05 -7.71
N ILE A 6 -26.49 9.13 -7.47
CA ILE A 6 -26.27 7.67 -7.55
C ILE A 6 -25.84 7.24 -8.96
N GLU A 7 -26.44 7.83 -10.01
CA GLU A 7 -26.04 7.57 -11.39
C GLU A 7 -24.61 8.02 -11.68
N VAL A 8 -24.23 9.24 -11.27
CA VAL A 8 -22.87 9.77 -11.48
C VAL A 8 -21.81 8.93 -10.76
N GLU A 9 -22.07 8.50 -9.52
CA GLU A 9 -21.16 7.62 -8.77
C GLU A 9 -20.99 6.26 -9.45
N ARG A 10 -22.07 5.69 -10.00
CA ARG A 10 -22.03 4.45 -10.76
C ARG A 10 -21.21 4.60 -12.05
N TRP A 11 -21.34 5.72 -12.77
CA TRP A 11 -20.53 6.02 -13.96
C TRP A 11 -19.05 6.18 -13.63
N LEU A 12 -18.71 6.92 -12.57
CA LEU A 12 -17.33 7.08 -12.10
C LEU A 12 -16.71 5.73 -11.72
N TYR A 13 -17.47 4.87 -11.04
CA TYR A 13 -17.05 3.52 -10.70
C TYR A 13 -16.72 2.70 -11.95
N GLN A 14 -17.64 2.69 -12.94
CA GLN A 14 -17.49 1.89 -14.17
C GLN A 14 -16.41 2.42 -15.12
N LEU A 15 -16.24 3.74 -15.23
CA LEU A 15 -15.31 4.36 -16.19
C LEU A 15 -13.89 4.48 -15.66
N ILE A 16 -13.71 4.65 -14.35
CA ILE A 16 -12.39 4.95 -13.76
C ILE A 16 -11.90 3.80 -12.90
N ILE A 17 -12.69 3.39 -11.90
CA ILE A 17 -12.24 2.42 -10.90
C ILE A 17 -12.10 1.03 -11.50
N PHE A 18 -13.10 0.58 -12.26
CA PHE A 18 -13.08 -0.77 -12.83
C PHE A 18 -11.92 -0.99 -13.82
N PRO A 19 -11.69 -0.12 -14.83
CA PRO A 19 -10.56 -0.28 -15.75
C PRO A 19 -9.20 -0.18 -15.05
N LEU A 20 -9.05 0.77 -14.12
CA LEU A 20 -7.81 0.95 -13.38
C LEU A 20 -7.50 -0.25 -12.48
N SER A 21 -8.51 -0.84 -11.84
CA SER A 21 -8.37 -2.07 -11.06
C SER A 21 -8.00 -3.26 -11.95
N GLY A 22 -8.60 -3.35 -13.15
CA GLY A 22 -8.24 -4.36 -14.15
C GLY A 22 -6.77 -4.26 -14.57
N ILE A 23 -6.28 -3.05 -14.90
CA ILE A 23 -4.88 -2.82 -15.23
C ILE A 23 -3.97 -3.25 -14.06
N ASN A 24 -4.31 -2.83 -12.83
CA ASN A 24 -3.54 -3.20 -11.64
C ASN A 24 -3.49 -4.72 -11.44
N PHE A 25 -4.61 -5.40 -11.64
CA PHE A 25 -4.70 -6.85 -11.53
C PHE A 25 -3.77 -7.56 -12.53
N PHE A 26 -3.79 -7.17 -13.81
CA PHE A 26 -2.90 -7.75 -14.82
C PHE A 26 -1.42 -7.47 -14.53
N LEU A 27 -1.08 -6.26 -14.08
CA LEU A 27 0.29 -5.92 -13.67
C LEU A 27 0.76 -6.80 -12.51
N ASN A 28 -0.08 -7.01 -11.50
CA ASN A 28 0.25 -7.87 -10.37
C ASN A 28 0.44 -9.33 -10.79
N ILE A 29 -0.41 -9.87 -11.66
CA ILE A 29 -0.22 -11.23 -12.22
C ILE A 29 1.14 -11.32 -12.92
N PHE A 30 1.47 -10.35 -13.76
CA PHE A 30 2.74 -10.30 -14.45
C PHE A 30 3.91 -10.27 -13.46
N TYR A 31 3.85 -9.47 -12.39
CA TYR A 31 4.92 -9.44 -11.39
C TYR A 31 5.05 -10.71 -10.57
N ILE A 32 3.92 -11.34 -10.19
CA ILE A 32 3.93 -12.64 -9.54
C ILE A 32 4.64 -13.65 -10.44
N HIS A 33 4.29 -13.68 -11.73
CA HIS A 33 4.97 -14.53 -12.71
C HIS A 33 6.47 -14.22 -12.79
N CYS A 34 6.87 -12.94 -12.88
CA CYS A 34 8.29 -12.57 -12.89
C CYS A 34 9.04 -13.01 -11.62
N LEU A 35 8.42 -12.91 -10.45
CA LEU A 35 9.03 -13.32 -9.18
C LEU A 35 9.19 -14.83 -9.05
N ILE A 36 8.28 -15.61 -9.64
CA ILE A 36 8.34 -17.08 -9.65
C ILE A 36 9.33 -17.57 -10.70
N SER A 37 9.26 -17.02 -11.92
CA SER A 37 10.06 -17.46 -13.07
C SER A 37 11.53 -17.04 -12.98
N ASN A 38 11.86 -15.97 -12.25
CA ASN A 38 13.24 -15.52 -12.14
C ASN A 38 14.05 -16.37 -11.15
N ARG A 39 15.08 -17.06 -11.66
CA ARG A 39 16.05 -17.84 -10.84
C ARG A 39 17.09 -16.98 -10.13
N GLN A 40 17.17 -15.67 -10.42
CA GLN A 40 18.09 -14.78 -9.70
C GLN A 40 17.69 -14.66 -8.23
N LYS A 41 18.64 -14.91 -7.32
CA LYS A 41 18.43 -14.81 -5.87
C LYS A 41 18.22 -13.34 -5.46
N LEU A 42 16.97 -12.88 -5.43
CA LEU A 42 16.62 -11.68 -4.67
C LEU A 42 17.09 -11.84 -3.22
N ARG A 43 17.81 -10.85 -2.71
CA ARG A 43 18.27 -10.86 -1.32
C ARG A 43 17.09 -10.64 -0.39
N GLN A 44 16.99 -11.45 0.67
CA GLN A 44 16.10 -11.16 1.79
C GLN A 44 16.57 -9.88 2.51
N PRO A 45 15.67 -9.01 3.00
CA PRO A 45 14.21 -9.17 3.10
C PRO A 45 13.41 -8.63 1.89
N LEU A 46 14.10 -8.07 0.89
CA LEU A 46 13.47 -7.41 -0.27
C LEU A 46 12.46 -8.31 -0.98
N LYS A 47 12.77 -9.61 -1.14
CA LYS A 47 11.86 -10.57 -1.76
C LYS A 47 10.52 -10.67 -1.00
N LEU A 48 10.56 -10.77 0.33
CA LEU A 48 9.35 -10.87 1.15
C LEU A 48 8.50 -9.60 1.00
N LEU A 49 9.13 -8.43 1.13
CA LEU A 49 8.45 -7.14 1.03
C LEU A 49 7.78 -6.95 -0.34
N LEU A 50 8.47 -7.31 -1.43
CA LEU A 50 7.89 -7.27 -2.78
C LEU A 50 6.72 -8.24 -2.94
N CYS A 51 6.88 -9.48 -2.49
CA CYS A 51 5.80 -10.47 -2.56
C CYS A 51 4.56 -10.01 -1.79
N PHE A 52 4.76 -9.44 -0.60
CA PHE A 52 3.64 -8.96 0.22
C PHE A 52 2.99 -7.71 -0.38
N LEU A 53 3.79 -6.74 -0.84
CA LEU A 53 3.28 -5.53 -1.52
C LEU A 53 2.43 -5.88 -2.75
N ILE A 54 2.94 -6.76 -3.62
CA ILE A 54 2.22 -7.24 -4.81
C ILE A 54 1.00 -8.07 -4.41
N GLY A 55 1.13 -8.90 -3.38
CA GLY A 55 0.05 -9.70 -2.83
C GLY A 55 -1.11 -8.84 -2.32
N CYS A 56 -0.82 -7.79 -1.54
CA CYS A 56 -1.81 -6.82 -1.06
C CYS A 56 -2.48 -6.07 -2.21
N SER A 57 -1.71 -5.61 -3.20
CA SER A 57 -2.25 -4.94 -4.39
C SER A 57 -3.16 -5.86 -5.21
N ALA A 58 -2.77 -7.13 -5.40
CA ALA A 58 -3.58 -8.13 -6.08
C ALA A 58 -4.85 -8.48 -5.31
N ALA A 59 -4.72 -8.73 -4.00
CA ALA A 59 -5.85 -9.04 -3.12
C ALA A 59 -6.84 -7.87 -3.04
N PHE A 60 -6.35 -6.63 -3.00
CA PHE A 60 -7.16 -5.43 -3.10
C PHE A 60 -7.97 -5.38 -4.40
N SER A 61 -7.32 -5.61 -5.56
CA SER A 61 -8.02 -5.61 -6.85
C SER A 61 -9.06 -6.72 -6.97
N ILE A 62 -8.75 -7.93 -6.47
CA ILE A 62 -9.68 -9.06 -6.44
C ILE A 62 -10.87 -8.75 -5.52
N HIS A 63 -10.59 -8.27 -4.31
CA HIS A 63 -11.60 -7.90 -3.33
C HIS A 63 -12.54 -6.84 -3.87
N LEU A 64 -11.99 -5.79 -4.51
CA LEU A 64 -12.79 -4.76 -5.16
C LEU A 64 -13.66 -5.32 -6.28
N ALA A 65 -13.12 -6.20 -7.13
CA ALA A 65 -13.88 -6.81 -8.23
C ALA A 65 -15.04 -7.68 -7.71
N LEU A 66 -14.79 -8.54 -6.71
CA LEU A 66 -15.77 -9.46 -6.13
C LEU A 66 -16.91 -8.73 -5.41
N TRP A 67 -16.59 -7.68 -4.65
CA TRP A 67 -17.57 -6.97 -3.83
C TRP A 67 -18.24 -5.79 -4.52
N SER A 68 -17.78 -5.40 -5.71
CA SER A 68 -18.36 -4.30 -6.48
C SER A 68 -19.84 -4.41 -6.82
N PRO A 69 -20.38 -5.58 -7.21
CA PRO A 69 -21.81 -5.70 -7.51
C PRO A 69 -22.65 -5.60 -6.24
N ILE A 70 -22.08 -6.08 -5.13
CA ILE A 70 -22.71 -6.20 -3.81
C ILE A 70 -22.79 -4.83 -3.11
N LEU A 71 -21.76 -3.99 -3.26
CA LEU A 71 -21.71 -2.63 -2.70
C LEU A 71 -22.85 -1.73 -3.16
N VAL A 72 -23.37 -1.97 -4.37
CA VAL A 72 -24.45 -1.17 -4.94
C VAL A 72 -25.82 -1.57 -4.35
N GLU A 73 -25.90 -2.75 -3.74
CA GLU A 73 -27.15 -3.32 -3.20
C GLU A 73 -27.22 -3.30 -1.67
N MET A 74 -26.09 -3.06 -0.97
CA MET A 74 -26.02 -3.12 0.49
C MET A 74 -26.28 -1.79 1.18
N GLU A 75 -27.13 -1.81 2.21
CA GLU A 75 -27.23 -0.71 3.18
C GLU A 75 -25.92 -0.56 3.98
N GLY A 76 -25.49 0.69 4.15
CA GLY A 76 -24.20 1.06 4.77
C GLY A 76 -24.02 0.62 6.24
N SER A 77 -25.08 0.18 6.91
CA SER A 77 -25.06 -0.34 8.29
C SER A 77 -24.84 -1.85 8.40
N SER A 78 -24.83 -2.58 7.28
CA SER A 78 -24.74 -4.04 7.30
C SER A 78 -23.33 -4.55 7.70
N ILE A 79 -23.26 -5.72 8.35
CA ILE A 79 -21.99 -6.38 8.73
C ILE A 79 -21.06 -6.60 7.51
N PRO A 80 -21.55 -7.05 6.34
CA PRO A 80 -20.69 -7.25 5.17
C PRO A 80 -20.10 -5.93 4.64
N HIS A 81 -20.81 -4.81 4.75
CA HIS A 81 -20.28 -3.48 4.39
C HIS A 81 -19.07 -3.10 5.27
N HIS A 82 -19.16 -3.32 6.59
CA HIS A 82 -18.04 -3.07 7.50
C HIS A 82 -16.85 -4.00 7.25
N PHE A 83 -17.13 -5.28 6.98
CA PHE A 83 -16.10 -6.24 6.62
C PHE A 83 -15.38 -5.86 5.31
N PHE A 84 -16.13 -5.39 4.32
CA PHE A 84 -15.56 -4.90 3.06
C PHE A 84 -14.54 -3.78 3.31
N TRP A 85 -14.91 -2.74 4.07
CA TRP A 85 -14.02 -1.62 4.38
C TRP A 85 -12.82 -2.03 5.23
N MET A 86 -13.02 -2.94 6.18
CA MET A 86 -11.95 -3.47 7.00
C MET A 86 -10.86 -4.16 6.16
N MET A 87 -11.24 -4.96 5.17
CA MET A 87 -10.29 -5.61 4.26
C MET A 87 -9.55 -4.59 3.38
N ILE A 88 -10.24 -3.54 2.91
CA ILE A 88 -9.62 -2.44 2.17
C ILE A 88 -8.56 -1.73 3.01
N ILE A 89 -8.89 -1.37 4.25
CA ILE A 89 -7.98 -0.73 5.19
C ILE A 89 -6.78 -1.64 5.46
N PHE A 90 -7.03 -2.93 5.73
CA PHE A 90 -5.97 -3.92 5.95
C PHE A 90 -4.99 -3.96 4.78
N PHE A 91 -5.46 -4.24 3.56
CA PHE A 91 -4.57 -4.31 2.39
C PHE A 91 -3.80 -3.02 2.14
N THR A 92 -4.43 -1.87 2.38
CA THR A 92 -3.80 -0.57 2.19
C THR A 92 -2.71 -0.32 3.22
N HIS A 93 -2.98 -0.52 4.51
CA HIS A 93 -1.99 -0.38 5.57
C HIS A 93 -0.82 -1.33 5.40
N SER A 94 -1.09 -2.61 5.11
CA SER A 94 -0.10 -3.63 4.79
C SER A 94 0.82 -3.19 3.62
N SER A 95 0.24 -2.69 2.53
CA SER A 95 0.98 -2.16 1.37
C SER A 95 1.83 -0.93 1.73
N MET A 96 1.28 -0.02 2.53
CA MET A 96 1.96 1.18 3.02
C MET A 96 3.16 0.80 3.89
N THR A 97 2.98 -0.12 4.83
CA THR A 97 4.06 -0.65 5.66
C THR A 97 5.17 -1.26 4.81
N CYS A 98 4.83 -2.10 3.82
CA CYS A 98 5.82 -2.64 2.87
C CYS A 98 6.57 -1.53 2.15
N SER A 99 5.87 -0.50 1.68
CA SER A 99 6.49 0.65 1.00
C SER A 99 7.49 1.38 1.90
N GLY A 100 7.15 1.61 3.17
CA GLY A 100 8.08 2.22 4.13
C GLY A 100 9.36 1.42 4.34
N TRP A 101 9.23 0.10 4.49
CA TRP A 101 10.39 -0.79 4.63
C TRP A 101 11.22 -0.90 3.35
N MET A 102 10.58 -0.87 2.18
CA MET A 102 11.24 -0.82 0.87
C MET A 102 12.11 0.43 0.74
N SER A 103 11.60 1.61 1.11
CA SER A 103 12.36 2.87 1.08
C SER A 103 13.55 2.87 2.06
N ILE A 104 13.40 2.28 3.25
CA ILE A 104 14.53 2.10 4.19
C ILE A 104 15.58 1.16 3.57
N TYR A 105 15.16 0.06 2.96
CA TYR A 105 16.08 -0.87 2.31
C TYR A 105 16.81 -0.22 1.13
N ALA A 106 16.10 0.56 0.31
CA ALA A 106 16.68 1.33 -0.79
C ALA A 106 17.71 2.35 -0.28
N TYR A 107 17.38 3.08 0.80
CA TYR A 107 18.30 4.02 1.43
C TYR A 107 19.59 3.35 1.90
N VAL A 108 19.49 2.23 2.62
CA VAL A 108 20.67 1.48 3.13
C VAL A 108 21.55 0.93 1.99
N LYS A 109 20.95 0.67 0.82
CA LYS A 109 21.65 0.19 -0.39
C LYS A 109 22.36 1.32 -1.13
N VAL A 110 21.71 2.48 -1.29
CA VAL A 110 22.23 3.62 -2.07
C VAL A 110 23.21 4.46 -1.24
N VAL A 111 22.86 4.79 0.00
CA VAL A 111 23.64 5.71 0.83
C VAL A 111 24.64 4.95 1.71
N PRO A 112 25.94 5.31 1.69
CA PRO A 112 26.93 4.68 2.55
C PRO A 112 26.67 5.01 4.03
N SER A 113 26.59 3.96 4.86
CA SER A 113 26.33 4.08 6.29
C SER A 113 27.58 4.55 7.03
N LYS A 114 27.53 5.76 7.60
CA LYS A 114 28.63 6.31 8.42
C LYS A 114 28.39 6.21 9.93
N ARG A 115 27.13 6.02 10.35
CA ARG A 115 26.74 5.99 11.77
C ARG A 115 26.61 4.56 12.28
N ALA A 116 27.02 4.31 13.52
CA ALA A 116 27.00 2.99 14.16
C ALA A 116 25.61 2.31 14.11
N LEU A 117 24.53 3.06 14.38
CA LEU A 117 23.16 2.54 14.29
C LEU A 117 22.80 2.07 12.87
N LEU A 118 23.15 2.85 11.84
CA LEU A 118 22.86 2.47 10.44
C LEU A 118 23.68 1.26 10.00
N ILE A 119 24.91 1.13 10.49
CA ILE A 119 25.75 -0.05 10.25
C ILE A 119 25.12 -1.28 10.90
N TRP A 120 24.63 -1.14 12.14
CA TRP A 120 23.94 -2.21 12.85
C TRP A 120 22.65 -2.63 12.14
N ILE A 121 21.80 -1.66 11.73
CA ILE A 121 20.57 -1.93 10.97
C ILE A 121 20.92 -2.64 9.66
N LYS A 122 21.93 -2.15 8.92
CA LYS A 122 22.37 -2.75 7.66
C LYS A 122 22.81 -4.21 7.85
N ARG A 123 23.50 -4.52 8.95
CA ARG A 123 23.94 -5.88 9.29
C ARG A 123 22.77 -6.80 9.66
N ASN A 124 21.75 -6.26 10.33
CA ASN A 124 20.61 -7.03 10.87
C ASN A 124 19.30 -6.78 10.11
N ILE A 125 19.36 -6.24 8.89
CA ILE A 125 18.19 -5.69 8.17
C ILE A 125 17.06 -6.71 8.02
N LYS A 126 17.37 -8.00 7.83
CA LYS A 126 16.36 -9.06 7.73
C LYS A 126 15.53 -9.18 9.02
N SER A 127 16.21 -9.29 10.16
CA SER A 127 15.57 -9.48 11.46
C SER A 127 14.77 -8.24 11.85
N VAL A 128 15.33 -7.05 11.61
CA VAL A 128 14.65 -5.78 11.89
C VAL A 128 13.37 -5.68 11.06
N VAL A 129 13.47 -5.85 9.73
CA VAL A 129 12.29 -5.79 8.86
C VAL A 129 11.23 -6.79 9.31
N TYR A 130 11.58 -8.07 9.53
CA TYR A 130 10.59 -9.07 9.93
C TYR A 130 9.93 -8.74 11.28
N LEU A 131 10.70 -8.40 12.31
CA LEU A 131 10.15 -8.12 13.64
C LEU A 131 9.13 -6.98 13.58
N PHE A 132 9.50 -5.85 13.01
CA PHE A 132 8.62 -4.68 12.97
C PHE A 132 7.45 -4.85 12.02
N PHE A 133 7.69 -5.46 10.85
CA PHE A 133 6.65 -5.77 9.88
C PHE A 133 5.57 -6.67 10.48
N PHE A 134 5.95 -7.84 11.03
CA PHE A 134 4.96 -8.75 11.62
C PHE A 134 4.26 -8.15 12.84
N SER A 135 4.97 -7.39 13.67
CA SER A 135 4.35 -6.70 14.82
C SER A 135 3.27 -5.71 14.36
N GLN A 136 3.51 -4.99 13.26
CA GLN A 136 2.52 -4.06 12.71
C GLN A 136 1.30 -4.78 12.14
N GLU A 137 1.50 -5.85 11.37
CA GLU A 137 0.39 -6.65 10.85
C GLU A 137 -0.47 -7.23 11.99
N THR A 138 0.15 -7.68 13.10
CA THR A 138 -0.62 -8.16 14.26
C THR A 138 -1.47 -7.07 14.91
N LEU A 139 -0.98 -5.83 14.96
CA LEU A 139 -1.73 -4.71 15.53
C LEU A 139 -2.90 -4.29 14.65
N ILE A 140 -2.73 -4.32 13.32
CA ILE A 140 -3.83 -4.03 12.38
C ILE A 140 -4.92 -5.09 12.51
N ILE A 141 -4.55 -6.38 12.50
CA ILE A 141 -5.51 -7.48 12.67
C ILE A 141 -6.23 -7.38 14.02
N PHE A 142 -5.50 -7.00 15.08
CA PHE A 142 -6.08 -6.79 16.40
C PHE A 142 -7.11 -5.65 16.40
N GLU A 143 -6.79 -4.48 15.84
CA GLU A 143 -7.75 -3.36 15.69
C GLU A 143 -9.02 -3.82 14.97
N ALA A 144 -8.83 -4.56 13.88
CA ALA A 144 -9.88 -5.01 13.02
C ALA A 144 -10.80 -6.02 13.75
N SER A 145 -10.20 -6.89 14.58
CA SER A 145 -10.93 -7.82 15.46
C SER A 145 -11.73 -7.09 16.54
N LEU A 146 -11.19 -6.00 17.12
CA LEU A 146 -11.92 -5.17 18.07
C LEU A 146 -13.15 -4.51 17.42
N LYS A 147 -13.02 -3.96 16.21
CA LYS A 147 -14.13 -3.36 15.45
C LYS A 147 -15.22 -4.37 15.08
N ILE A 148 -14.86 -5.60 14.71
CA ILE A 148 -15.86 -6.65 14.49
C ILE A 148 -16.57 -6.98 15.81
N SER A 149 -15.82 -7.08 16.91
CA SER A 149 -16.39 -7.42 18.21
C SER A 149 -17.37 -6.35 18.69
N THR A 150 -17.07 -5.06 18.49
CA THR A 150 -18.00 -3.96 18.82
C THR A 150 -19.27 -4.06 17.98
N LEU A 151 -19.15 -4.28 16.68
CA LEU A 151 -20.30 -4.37 15.77
C LEU A 151 -21.21 -5.57 16.08
N VAL A 152 -20.62 -6.74 16.37
CA VAL A 152 -21.40 -7.94 16.75
C VAL A 152 -22.12 -7.72 18.08
N LEU A 153 -21.47 -7.05 19.03
CA LEU A 153 -22.08 -6.72 20.32
C LEU A 153 -23.25 -5.75 20.16
N GLU A 154 -23.06 -4.68 19.37
CA GLU A 154 -24.13 -3.71 19.07
C GLU A 154 -25.33 -4.37 18.39
N TYR A 155 -25.09 -5.24 17.39
CA TYR A 155 -26.15 -5.98 16.72
C TYR A 155 -26.93 -6.87 17.70
N ARG A 156 -26.24 -7.62 18.57
CA ARG A 156 -26.87 -8.44 19.61
C ARG A 156 -27.65 -7.62 20.63
N ILE A 157 -27.17 -6.43 20.99
CA ILE A 157 -27.89 -5.53 21.90
C ILE A 157 -29.18 -5.04 21.23
N ILE A 158 -29.14 -4.64 19.96
CA ILE A 158 -30.33 -4.19 19.21
C ILE A 158 -31.36 -5.32 19.07
N GLU A 159 -30.91 -6.53 18.73
CA GLU A 159 -31.77 -7.71 18.63
C GLU A 159 -32.33 -8.14 20.00
N GLY A 160 -31.54 -7.96 21.07
CA GLY A 160 -31.91 -8.22 22.46
C GLY A 160 -32.76 -7.14 23.13
N ALA A 161 -32.77 -5.90 22.61
CA ALA A 161 -33.49 -4.75 23.18
C ALA A 161 -35.03 -4.84 23.06
N ASN A 162 -35.56 -5.85 22.36
CA ASN A 162 -36.95 -6.30 22.53
C ASN A 162 -37.21 -6.96 23.91
N SER A 163 -36.18 -7.11 24.73
CA SER A 163 -36.25 -7.47 26.13
C SER A 163 -35.49 -6.44 26.97
N THR A 164 -36.02 -6.14 28.15
CA THR A 164 -35.64 -5.03 29.05
C THR A 164 -34.25 -5.25 29.67
N SER A 165 -33.18 -5.33 28.86
CA SER A 165 -31.81 -5.42 29.35
C SER A 165 -31.11 -4.08 29.14
N ASN A 166 -30.73 -3.43 30.25
CA ASN A 166 -29.88 -2.25 30.22
C ASN A 166 -28.53 -2.65 29.63
N GLY A 167 -28.36 -2.41 28.33
CA GLY A 167 -27.15 -2.73 27.58
C GLY A 167 -25.95 -1.98 28.15
N LEU A 168 -25.11 -2.68 28.90
CA LEU A 168 -23.83 -2.17 29.38
C LEU A 168 -22.91 -2.04 28.15
N ARG A 169 -22.75 -0.83 27.62
CA ARG A 169 -21.69 -0.52 26.63
C ARG A 169 -20.35 -0.90 27.28
N ASP A 170 -19.64 -1.84 26.66
CA ASP A 170 -18.34 -2.28 27.17
C ASP A 170 -17.28 -1.21 26.92
N SER A 171 -17.13 -0.32 27.91
CA SER A 171 -16.14 0.76 27.92
C SER A 171 -14.70 0.29 27.68
N GLY A 172 -14.37 -0.98 27.98
CA GLY A 172 -13.04 -1.54 27.74
C GLY A 172 -12.73 -1.70 26.25
N LEU A 173 -13.73 -2.08 25.46
CA LEU A 173 -13.60 -2.31 24.03
C LEU A 173 -13.45 -1.00 23.25
N GLU A 174 -14.19 0.05 23.66
CA GLU A 174 -14.07 1.40 23.11
C GLU A 174 -12.69 2.02 23.40
N VAL A 175 -12.19 1.91 24.64
CA VAL A 175 -10.86 2.40 25.01
C VAL A 175 -9.76 1.64 24.27
N GLY A 176 -9.87 0.31 24.17
CA GLY A 176 -8.92 -0.52 23.42
C GLY A 176 -8.84 -0.12 21.95
N SER A 177 -9.99 0.05 21.29
CA SER A 177 -10.07 0.52 19.90
C SER A 177 -9.41 1.89 19.71
N ALA A 178 -9.69 2.84 20.61
CA ALA A 178 -9.11 4.18 20.56
C ALA A 178 -7.57 4.17 20.69
N VAL A 179 -7.03 3.37 21.62
CA VAL A 179 -5.57 3.26 21.83
C VAL A 179 -4.88 2.69 20.60
N VAL A 180 -5.42 1.61 20.01
CA VAL A 180 -4.85 0.98 18.82
C VAL A 180 -4.90 1.94 17.62
N LEU A 181 -6.00 2.67 17.46
CA LEU A 181 -6.16 3.68 16.41
C LEU A 181 -5.15 4.84 16.55
N ILE A 182 -4.87 5.30 17.78
CA ILE A 182 -3.80 6.29 18.03
C ILE A 182 -2.44 5.72 17.64
N PHE A 183 -2.15 4.48 18.02
CA PHE A 183 -0.88 3.82 17.68
C PHE A 183 -0.68 3.73 16.17
N LEU A 184 -1.72 3.33 15.42
CA LEU A 184 -1.67 3.25 13.95
C LEU A 184 -1.45 4.62 13.29
N LYS A 185 -2.06 5.68 13.83
CA LYS A 185 -1.83 7.06 13.35
C LYS A 185 -0.39 7.52 13.57
N VAL A 186 0.14 7.31 14.79
CA VAL A 186 1.54 7.64 15.11
C VAL A 186 2.49 6.85 14.22
N HIS A 187 2.18 5.57 14.00
CA HIS A 187 2.94 4.73 13.08
C HIS A 187 2.91 5.27 11.65
N LEU A 188 1.74 5.60 11.10
CA LEU A 188 1.61 6.17 9.76
C LEU A 188 2.40 7.47 9.60
N LEU A 189 2.30 8.37 10.59
CA LEU A 189 3.07 9.62 10.61
C LEU A 189 4.59 9.34 10.63
N SER A 190 5.02 8.36 11.42
CA SER A 190 6.42 7.93 11.45
C SER A 190 6.88 7.39 10.09
N CYS A 191 6.05 6.64 9.38
CA CYS A 191 6.33 6.13 8.03
C CYS A 191 6.47 7.26 7.01
N ILE A 192 5.59 8.26 7.02
CA ILE A 192 5.70 9.44 6.15
C ILE A 192 7.04 10.14 6.39
N ALA A 193 7.37 10.41 7.66
CA ALA A 193 8.61 11.08 8.02
C ALA A 193 9.83 10.26 7.56
N MET A 194 9.82 8.95 7.80
CA MET A 194 10.90 8.04 7.40
C MET A 194 11.09 7.97 5.88
N ILE A 195 10.01 7.78 5.11
CA ILE A 195 10.05 7.75 3.64
C ILE A 195 10.56 9.09 3.10
N GLY A 196 10.03 10.21 3.62
CA GLY A 196 10.46 11.55 3.24
C GLY A 196 11.96 11.77 3.47
N MET A 197 12.46 11.42 4.65
CA MET A 197 13.89 11.51 4.97
C MET A 197 14.76 10.59 4.10
N CYS A 198 14.30 9.36 3.84
CA CYS A 198 15.01 8.40 2.99
C CYS A 198 15.11 8.92 1.55
N ASN A 199 13.99 9.34 0.97
CA ASN A 199 13.91 9.84 -0.41
C ASN A 199 14.75 11.10 -0.60
N PHE A 200 14.64 12.06 0.31
CA PHE A 200 15.43 13.28 0.26
C PHE A 200 16.93 12.98 0.35
N SER A 201 17.32 12.13 1.30
CA SER A 201 18.72 11.76 1.49
C SER A 201 19.29 11.00 0.28
N MET A 202 18.52 10.07 -0.29
CA MET A 202 18.90 9.33 -1.50
C MET A 202 19.06 10.25 -2.70
N ALA A 203 18.12 11.16 -2.93
CA ALA A 203 18.17 12.13 -4.03
C ALA A 203 19.38 13.07 -3.90
N HIS A 204 19.61 13.63 -2.71
CA HIS A 204 20.76 14.50 -2.45
C HIS A 204 22.09 13.76 -2.62
N TYR A 205 22.20 12.52 -2.13
CA TYR A 205 23.40 11.70 -2.31
C TYR A 205 23.66 11.42 -3.78
N LEU A 206 22.64 10.99 -4.52
CA LEU A 206 22.77 10.64 -5.94
C LEU A 206 23.16 11.87 -6.77
N LEU A 207 22.54 13.02 -6.54
CA LEU A 207 22.87 14.27 -7.22
C LEU A 207 24.33 14.67 -6.98
N LYS A 208 24.80 14.57 -5.74
CA LYS A 208 26.21 14.84 -5.39
C LYS A 208 27.15 13.85 -6.05
N HIS A 209 26.78 12.56 -6.08
CA HIS A 209 27.59 11.50 -6.68
C HIS A 209 27.73 11.68 -8.20
N ILE A 210 26.63 11.97 -8.91
CA ILE A 210 26.65 12.26 -10.35
C ILE A 210 27.55 13.48 -10.63
N LYS A 211 27.39 14.57 -9.88
CA LYS A 211 28.22 15.78 -10.05
C LYS A 211 29.71 15.53 -9.85
N SER A 212 30.08 14.61 -8.95
CA SER A 212 31.48 14.20 -8.75
C SER A 212 32.00 13.40 -9.95
N ILE A 213 31.20 12.46 -10.45
CA ILE A 213 31.61 11.59 -11.56
C ILE A 213 31.72 12.36 -12.87
N THR A 214 30.82 13.33 -13.12
CA THR A 214 30.95 14.24 -14.28
C THR A 214 32.26 15.03 -14.25
N ARG A 215 32.84 15.28 -13.07
CA ARG A 215 34.12 15.97 -12.93
C ARG A 215 35.33 15.04 -13.10
N GLU A 216 35.18 13.76 -12.76
CA GLU A 216 36.28 12.80 -12.68
C GLU A 216 36.31 11.76 -13.83
N GLY A 217 35.30 11.73 -14.70
CA GLY A 217 35.31 10.95 -15.95
C GLY A 217 35.08 9.43 -15.81
N PHE A 218 34.57 8.96 -14.67
CA PHE A 218 34.38 7.52 -14.41
C PHE A 218 33.12 6.90 -15.06
N SER A 219 33.15 5.57 -15.24
CA SER A 219 32.11 4.77 -15.90
C SER A 219 30.72 4.84 -15.23
N THR A 220 29.66 4.90 -16.05
CA THR A 220 28.30 5.32 -15.67
C THR A 220 27.28 4.19 -15.43
N SER A 221 27.62 2.92 -15.67
CA SER A 221 26.63 1.82 -15.71
C SER A 221 25.92 1.56 -14.36
N GLY A 222 26.64 1.60 -13.24
CA GLY A 222 26.06 1.41 -11.90
C GLY A 222 25.20 2.59 -11.41
N ILE A 223 25.42 3.78 -11.97
CA ILE A 223 24.70 5.02 -11.59
C ILE A 223 23.27 4.98 -12.15
N HIS A 224 23.09 4.47 -13.36
CA HIS A 224 21.78 4.39 -13.99
C HIS A 224 20.81 3.51 -13.19
N ASP A 225 21.28 2.36 -12.71
CA ASP A 225 20.47 1.48 -11.85
C ASP A 225 20.13 2.15 -10.50
N GLN A 226 21.08 2.88 -9.91
CA GLN A 226 20.81 3.65 -8.69
C GLN A 226 19.79 4.78 -8.94
N MET A 227 19.89 5.46 -10.08
CA MET A 227 18.98 6.54 -10.46
C MET A 227 17.55 6.05 -10.64
N GLN A 228 17.35 4.92 -11.32
CA GLN A 228 16.02 4.32 -11.48
C GLN A 228 15.40 3.92 -10.14
N ILE A 229 16.20 3.39 -9.21
CA ILE A 229 15.74 3.10 -7.85
C ILE A 229 15.29 4.39 -7.15
N VAL A 230 16.09 5.46 -7.18
CA VAL A 230 15.73 6.73 -6.52
C VAL A 230 14.47 7.36 -7.13
N ILE A 231 14.33 7.33 -8.46
CA ILE A 231 13.13 7.85 -9.14
C ILE A 231 11.89 7.05 -8.74
N SER A 232 11.99 5.71 -8.76
CA SER A 232 10.90 4.82 -8.32
C SER A 232 10.48 5.11 -6.88
N GLU A 233 11.45 5.23 -5.96
CA GLU A 233 11.18 5.50 -4.54
C GLU A 233 10.56 6.89 -4.33
N PHE A 234 10.93 7.88 -5.15
CA PHE A 234 10.31 9.20 -5.13
C PHE A 234 8.83 9.13 -5.53
N PHE A 235 8.50 8.46 -6.64
CA PHE A 235 7.11 8.27 -7.05
C PHE A 235 6.31 7.47 -6.02
N GLN A 236 6.88 6.37 -5.53
CA GLN A 236 6.27 5.57 -4.47
C GLN A 236 6.00 6.39 -3.20
N GLY A 237 6.94 7.26 -2.80
CA GLY A 237 6.76 8.18 -1.68
C GLY A 237 5.69 9.25 -1.93
N ALA A 238 5.57 9.76 -3.15
CA ALA A 238 4.52 10.71 -3.52
C ALA A 238 3.12 10.07 -3.45
N PHE A 239 2.95 8.87 -4.01
CA PHE A 239 1.70 8.11 -3.89
C PHE A 239 1.37 7.79 -2.44
N PHE A 240 2.37 7.38 -1.64
CA PHE A 240 2.21 7.13 -0.21
C PHE A 240 1.71 8.37 0.54
N LEU A 241 2.31 9.54 0.27
CA LEU A 241 1.92 10.80 0.91
C LEU A 241 0.48 11.17 0.53
N MET A 242 0.13 11.08 -0.75
CA MET A 242 -1.23 11.36 -1.23
C MET A 242 -2.26 10.48 -0.52
N CYS A 243 -2.01 9.17 -0.45
CA CYS A 243 -2.90 8.23 0.24
C CYS A 243 -2.99 8.54 1.74
N SER A 244 -1.85 8.81 2.39
CA SER A 244 -1.80 9.11 3.83
C SER A 244 -2.58 10.38 4.21
N ILE A 245 -2.48 11.44 3.40
CA ILE A 245 -3.20 12.70 3.64
C ILE A 245 -4.70 12.44 3.69
N LEU A 246 -5.23 11.59 2.82
CA LEU A 246 -6.65 11.28 2.80
C LEU A 246 -7.08 10.48 4.00
N TYR A 247 -6.29 9.48 4.42
CA TYR A 247 -6.55 8.75 5.67
C TYR A 247 -6.61 9.71 6.86
N PHE A 248 -5.71 10.69 6.93
CA PHE A 248 -5.77 11.71 7.97
C PHE A 248 -7.03 12.57 7.84
N VAL A 249 -7.33 13.12 6.66
CA VAL A 249 -8.51 13.98 6.47
C VAL A 249 -9.79 13.23 6.80
N ASP A 250 -9.97 12.02 6.28
CA ASP A 250 -11.15 11.19 6.55
C ASP A 250 -11.33 10.94 8.05
N THR A 251 -10.23 10.61 8.74
CA THR A 251 -10.28 10.40 10.18
C THR A 251 -10.56 11.69 10.97
N PHE A 252 -9.98 12.82 10.56
CA PHE A 252 -10.25 14.12 11.18
C PHE A 252 -11.72 14.54 10.97
N SER A 253 -12.26 14.31 9.78
CA SER A 253 -13.66 14.58 9.47
C SER A 253 -14.60 13.73 10.31
N PHE A 254 -14.31 12.44 10.47
CA PHE A 254 -15.08 11.54 11.35
C PHE A 254 -15.04 11.99 12.81
N GLN A 255 -13.85 12.35 13.33
CA GLN A 255 -13.66 12.64 14.75
C GLN A 255 -14.13 14.02 15.17
N TYR A 256 -14.05 15.03 14.29
CA TYR A 256 -14.40 16.42 14.60
C TYR A 256 -15.71 16.88 13.96
N SER A 257 -16.47 15.95 13.34
CA SER A 257 -17.76 16.22 12.69
C SER A 257 -17.72 17.42 11.74
N SER A 258 -16.59 17.59 11.05
CA SER A 258 -16.45 18.63 10.03
C SER A 258 -17.39 18.33 8.87
N HIS A 259 -18.10 19.32 8.34
CA HIS A 259 -18.95 19.18 7.14
C HIS A 259 -18.20 18.74 5.86
N PHE A 260 -16.90 18.52 5.96
CA PHE A 260 -16.03 18.11 4.87
C PHE A 260 -15.85 16.59 4.87
N PHE A 261 -16.81 15.85 4.34
CA PHE A 261 -16.73 14.40 4.19
C PHE A 261 -16.24 14.05 2.79
N PHE A 262 -15.21 13.21 2.70
CA PHE A 262 -14.80 12.64 1.44
C PHE A 262 -15.64 11.41 1.14
N GLY A 263 -16.30 11.38 -0.03
CA GLY A 263 -17.09 10.23 -0.44
C GLY A 263 -16.25 8.95 -0.48
N SER A 264 -16.87 7.83 -0.11
CA SER A 264 -16.29 6.48 -0.16
C SER A 264 -15.63 6.17 -1.50
N LEU A 265 -16.28 6.58 -2.60
CA LEU A 265 -15.77 6.41 -3.96
C LEU A 265 -14.43 7.14 -4.19
N MET A 266 -14.27 8.32 -3.60
CA MET A 266 -13.04 9.09 -3.71
C MET A 266 -11.90 8.42 -2.93
N ALA A 267 -12.19 7.91 -1.72
CA ALA A 267 -11.24 7.13 -0.94
C ALA A 267 -10.79 5.87 -1.67
N LEU A 268 -11.72 5.13 -2.29
CA LEU A 268 -11.41 3.95 -3.12
C LEU A 268 -10.59 4.32 -4.36
N THR A 269 -10.95 5.39 -5.06
CA THR A 269 -10.24 5.85 -6.26
C THR A 269 -8.79 6.17 -5.95
N ILE A 270 -8.54 6.89 -4.85
CA ILE A 270 -7.19 7.29 -4.48
C ILE A 270 -6.39 6.12 -3.92
N THR A 271 -7.02 5.23 -3.14
CA THR A 271 -6.39 3.99 -2.70
C THR A 271 -5.98 3.12 -3.89
N LEU A 272 -6.85 2.99 -4.89
CA LEU A 272 -6.55 2.29 -6.13
C LEU A 272 -5.43 2.97 -6.92
N LEU A 273 -5.44 4.30 -7.01
CA LEU A 273 -4.36 5.06 -7.64
C LEU A 273 -3.02 4.84 -6.92
N TYR A 274 -3.04 4.76 -5.59
CA TYR A 274 -1.87 4.40 -4.78
C TYR A 274 -1.40 2.96 -5.09
N MET A 275 -2.29 1.96 -5.09
CA MET A 275 -1.93 0.57 -5.40
C MET A 275 -1.35 0.43 -6.80
N THR A 276 -2.00 1.02 -7.81
CA THR A 276 -1.53 0.98 -9.19
C THR A 276 -0.24 1.78 -9.37
N GLY A 277 -0.14 2.96 -8.76
CA GLY A 277 1.03 3.83 -8.84
C GLY A 277 2.27 3.23 -8.20
N THR A 278 2.13 2.57 -7.05
CA THR A 278 3.23 1.84 -6.41
C THR A 278 3.65 0.62 -7.23
N THR A 279 2.68 -0.13 -7.77
CA THR A 279 2.92 -1.26 -8.68
C THR A 279 3.70 -0.78 -9.92
N ALA A 280 3.27 0.29 -10.57
CA ALA A 280 3.97 0.90 -11.70
C ALA A 280 5.38 1.41 -11.33
N SER A 281 5.55 1.96 -10.12
CA SER A 281 6.86 2.41 -9.64
C SER A 281 7.84 1.24 -9.54
N LEU A 282 7.39 0.07 -9.05
CA LEU A 282 8.22 -1.13 -9.00
C LEU A 282 8.75 -1.54 -10.38
N PHE A 283 7.98 -1.37 -11.45
CA PHE A 283 8.45 -1.62 -12.82
C PHE A 283 9.70 -0.81 -13.14
N ILE A 284 9.68 0.48 -12.79
CA ILE A 284 10.75 1.43 -13.06
C ILE A 284 11.96 1.08 -12.19
N GLY A 285 11.74 0.85 -10.89
CA GLY A 285 12.82 0.64 -9.92
C GLY A 285 13.49 -0.73 -9.98
N GLN A 286 12.75 -1.79 -10.29
CA GLN A 286 13.25 -3.17 -10.17
C GLN A 286 13.67 -3.76 -11.51
N VAL A 287 14.96 -4.06 -11.63
CA VAL A 287 15.58 -4.70 -12.82
C VAL A 287 14.84 -5.97 -13.23
N ILE A 288 14.34 -6.74 -12.26
CA ILE A 288 13.70 -8.04 -12.48
C ILE A 288 12.43 -7.91 -13.31
N PHE A 289 11.60 -6.89 -13.06
CA PHE A 289 10.38 -6.68 -13.82
C PHE A 289 10.66 -6.16 -15.22
N ARG A 290 11.69 -5.31 -15.38
CA ARG A 290 12.13 -4.85 -16.69
C ARG A 290 12.64 -6.00 -17.55
N GLN A 291 13.50 -6.86 -16.99
CA GLN A 291 13.98 -8.06 -17.69
C GLN A 291 12.86 -9.04 -18.01
N GLY A 292 11.92 -9.23 -17.08
CA GLY A 292 10.71 -10.01 -17.31
C GLY A 292 9.88 -9.50 -18.49
N ALA A 293 9.72 -8.18 -18.62
CA ALA A 293 8.96 -7.58 -19.71
C ALA A 293 9.66 -7.74 -21.06
N VAL A 294 10.99 -7.59 -21.12
CA VAL A 294 11.75 -7.88 -22.33
C VAL A 294 11.63 -9.35 -22.73
N GLY A 295 11.65 -10.27 -21.75
CA GLY A 295 11.43 -11.69 -21.98
C GLY A 295 10.04 -11.99 -22.55
N LEU A 296 9.00 -11.41 -21.95
CA LEU A 296 7.62 -11.53 -22.41
C LEU A 296 7.46 -10.97 -23.83
N TRP A 297 8.03 -9.80 -24.10
CA TRP A 297 8.00 -9.19 -25.44
C TRP A 297 8.65 -10.09 -26.49
N LYS A 298 9.84 -10.61 -26.21
CA LYS A 298 10.51 -11.56 -27.11
C LYS A 298 9.69 -12.81 -27.38
N TRP A 299 9.02 -13.34 -26.35
CA TRP A 299 8.14 -14.49 -26.51
C TRP A 299 6.91 -14.16 -27.38
N LEU A 300 6.29 -12.99 -27.18
CA LEU A 300 5.16 -12.54 -27.98
C LEU A 300 5.51 -12.27 -29.44
N THR A 301 6.74 -11.80 -29.73
CA THR A 301 7.19 -11.52 -31.10
C THR A 301 7.85 -12.71 -31.79
N ALA A 302 8.18 -13.78 -31.07
CA ALA A 302 8.80 -14.98 -31.64
C ALA A 302 7.98 -15.63 -32.78
N PRO A 303 6.63 -15.72 -32.72
CA PRO A 303 5.82 -16.24 -33.82
C PRO A 303 5.87 -15.37 -35.08
N CYS A 304 6.03 -14.05 -34.93
CA CYS A 304 6.11 -13.12 -36.07
C CYS A 304 7.47 -13.17 -36.78
N CYS A 305 8.54 -13.58 -36.09
CA CYS A 305 9.87 -13.75 -36.67
C CYS A 305 10.11 -15.14 -37.28
N ALA A 306 9.21 -16.10 -37.06
CA ALA A 306 9.33 -17.45 -37.61
C ALA A 306 8.75 -17.62 -39.04
N ASN A 307 8.11 -16.58 -39.58
CA ASN A 307 7.45 -16.57 -40.90
C ASN A 307 8.05 -15.54 -41.88
N ILE A 308 9.34 -15.20 -41.73
CA ILE A 308 10.15 -14.46 -42.73
C ILE A 308 11.35 -15.32 -43.07
#